data_AF-A0A2V7WFK5-F1
#
_entry.id   AF-A0A2V7WFK5-F1
#
_cell.length_a   1.000
_cell.length_b   1.000
_cell.length_c   1.000
_cell.angle_alpha   90.00
_cell.angle_beta   90.00
_cell.angle_gamma   90.00
#
_symmetry.space_group_name_H-M   'P 1'
#
loop_
_entity.id
_entity.type
_entity.pdbx_description
1 polymer ?
#
loop_
_entity_poly.entity_id
_entity_poly.type
_entity_poly.pdbx_seq_one_letter_code
_entity_poly.pdbx_strand_id
1 'polypeptide(L)'
;MVAAITTEGVRVYPVDGGSSSAVPETTADDQLIRWDRDGSVLVFRNSEIPATVERVDVKTGKRDLVRKVVPVDPTGVLNVRSVVLSEDGGAHAYTFRRMLSHLFLVGEAK
;
A
#
# COMPACT_ATOMS: atom_id res chain seq x y z
N MET A 1 -17.51 -10.33 4.80
CA MET A 1 -16.38 -9.99 5.71
C MET A 1 -16.01 -8.53 5.50
N VAL A 2 -15.60 -7.84 6.56
CA VAL A 2 -15.01 -6.50 6.49
C VAL A 2 -13.56 -6.60 6.96
N ALA A 3 -12.62 -5.99 6.23
CA ALA A 3 -11.23 -5.87 6.67
C ALA A 3 -10.97 -4.41 7.06
N ALA A 4 -10.23 -4.20 8.14
CA ALA A 4 -9.80 -2.88 8.59
C ALA A 4 -8.33 -2.91 9.03
N ILE A 5 -7.64 -1.79 8.81
CA ILE A 5 -6.33 -1.54 9.42
C ILE A 5 -6.54 -1.02 10.83
N THR A 6 -5.79 -1.60 11.77
CA THR A 6 -5.75 -1.21 13.17
C THR A 6 -4.31 -0.88 13.56
N THR A 7 -4.10 -0.42 14.80
CA THR A 7 -2.75 -0.17 15.33
C THR A 7 -1.89 -1.42 15.46
N GLU A 8 -2.47 -2.62 15.32
CA GLU A 8 -1.77 -3.90 15.39
C GLU A 8 -1.64 -4.56 14.01
N GLY A 9 -2.25 -3.99 12.96
CA GLY A 9 -2.32 -4.59 11.63
C GLY A 9 -3.74 -4.81 11.13
N VAL A 10 -3.88 -5.68 10.12
CA VAL A 10 -5.16 -5.98 9.48
C VAL A 10 -5.98 -6.88 10.40
N ARG A 11 -7.26 -6.53 10.58
CA ARG A 11 -8.24 -7.34 11.29
C ARG A 11 -9.47 -7.54 10.42
N VAL A 12 -10.02 -8.76 10.46
CA VAL A 12 -11.18 -9.17 9.67
C VAL A 12 -12.37 -9.40 10.60
N TYR A 13 -13.53 -8.87 10.20
CA TYR A 13 -14.78 -8.89 10.93
C TYR A 13 -15.85 -9.62 10.12
N PRO A 14 -16.57 -10.59 10.71
CA PRO A 14 -17.77 -11.16 10.11
C PRO A 14 -18.86 -10.10 9.92
N VAL A 15 -19.54 -10.12 8.78
CA VAL A 15 -20.64 -9.17 8.49
C VAL A 15 -21.92 -9.52 9.27
N ASP A 16 -22.14 -10.81 9.51
CA ASP A 16 -23.28 -11.33 10.26
C ASP A 16 -23.06 -11.26 11.78
N GLY A 17 -21.97 -10.61 12.22
CA GLY A 17 -21.55 -10.54 13.61
C GLY A 17 -20.69 -11.73 14.08
N GLY A 18 -20.11 -11.60 15.28
CA GLY A 18 -19.20 -12.58 15.85
C GLY A 18 -17.78 -12.01 16.09
N SER A 19 -16.87 -12.88 16.52
CA SER A 19 -15.50 -12.48 16.87
C SER A 19 -14.68 -12.15 15.63
N SER A 20 -13.95 -11.04 15.69
CA SER A 20 -12.96 -10.68 14.67
C SER A 20 -11.70 -11.53 14.78
N SER A 21 -10.98 -11.71 13.67
CA SER A 21 -9.67 -12.37 13.64
C SER A 21 -8.59 -11.42 13.15
N ALA A 22 -7.42 -11.43 13.81
CA ALA A 22 -6.24 -10.76 13.30
C ALA A 22 -5.68 -11.52 12.09
N VAL A 23 -5.21 -10.81 11.08
CA VAL A 23 -4.44 -11.41 9.98
C VAL A 23 -2.98 -11.50 10.43
N PRO A 24 -2.38 -12.70 10.49
CA PRO A 24 -1.00 -12.85 10.92
C PRO A 24 -0.04 -12.03 10.06
N GLU A 25 1.07 -11.59 10.66
CA GLU A 25 2.20 -10.93 9.97
C GLU A 25 1.85 -9.63 9.22
N THR A 26 0.66 -9.08 9.46
CA THR A 26 0.32 -7.72 9.05
C THR A 26 0.67 -6.72 10.14
N THR A 27 0.97 -5.48 9.75
CA THR A 27 1.35 -4.41 10.68
C THR A 27 0.54 -3.14 10.42
N ALA A 28 0.63 -2.18 11.33
CA ALA A 28 -0.04 -0.87 11.17
C ALA A 28 0.49 -0.06 9.97
N ASP A 29 1.64 -0.44 9.41
CA ASP A 29 2.20 0.19 8.21
C ASP A 29 1.51 -0.30 6.93
N ASP A 30 0.82 -1.45 6.99
CA ASP A 30 0.05 -1.95 5.87
C ASP A 30 -1.17 -1.06 5.63
N GLN A 31 -1.47 -0.81 4.36
CA GLN A 31 -2.64 -0.08 3.89
C GLN A 31 -3.51 -1.02 3.08
N LEU A 32 -4.79 -1.14 3.43
CA LEU A 32 -5.74 -1.95 2.67
C LEU A 32 -6.11 -1.27 1.36
N ILE A 33 -6.02 -2.03 0.26
CA ILE A 33 -6.53 -1.62 -1.06
C ILE A 33 -7.95 -2.14 -1.24
N ARG A 34 -8.11 -3.48 -1.20
CA ARG A 34 -9.39 -4.17 -1.34
C ARG A 34 -9.27 -5.65 -0.97
N TRP A 35 -10.41 -6.33 -0.83
CA TRP A 35 -10.47 -7.79 -0.91
C TRP A 35 -10.11 -8.28 -2.32
N ASP A 36 -9.58 -9.48 -2.41
CA ASP A 36 -9.44 -10.20 -3.67
C ASP A 36 -10.36 -11.42 -3.78
N ARG A 37 -10.50 -11.95 -5.00
CA ARG A 37 -11.47 -13.00 -5.35
C ARG A 37 -11.31 -14.31 -4.56
N ASP A 38 -10.09 -14.61 -4.13
CA ASP A 38 -9.75 -15.81 -3.37
C ASP A 38 -9.99 -15.68 -1.86
N GLY A 39 -10.50 -14.52 -1.39
CA GLY A 39 -10.67 -14.23 0.03
C GLY A 39 -9.40 -13.72 0.72
N SER A 40 -8.33 -13.44 -0.03
CA SER A 40 -7.18 -12.68 0.44
C SER A 40 -7.48 -11.18 0.46
N VAL A 41 -6.61 -10.39 1.08
CA VAL A 41 -6.62 -8.92 0.97
C VAL A 41 -5.43 -8.44 0.15
N LEU A 42 -5.62 -7.38 -0.63
CA LEU A 42 -4.53 -6.64 -1.26
C LEU A 42 -4.11 -5.49 -0.35
N VAL A 43 -2.82 -5.43 -0.05
CA VAL A 43 -2.21 -4.39 0.77
C VAL A 43 -1.02 -3.75 0.06
N PHE A 44 -0.63 -2.56 0.52
CA PHE A 44 0.67 -1.98 0.20
C PHE A 44 1.19 -1.20 1.41
N ARG A 45 2.47 -0.82 1.38
CA ARG A 45 3.07 0.07 2.38
C ARG A 45 3.42 1.41 1.74
N ASN A 46 3.03 2.50 2.42
CA ASN A 46 3.24 3.85 1.90
C ASN A 46 4.70 4.35 2.07
N SER A 47 5.49 3.70 2.94
CA SER A 47 6.87 4.07 3.25
C SER A 47 7.90 3.49 2.28
N GLU A 48 7.45 2.69 1.30
CA GLU A 48 8.33 2.01 0.35
C GLU A 48 8.23 2.65 -1.05
N ILE A 49 9.38 2.84 -1.71
CA ILE A 49 9.48 3.26 -3.11
C ILE A 49 10.44 2.30 -3.83
N PRO A 50 9.99 1.56 -4.86
CA PRO A 50 8.61 1.47 -5.34
C PRO A 50 7.65 0.91 -4.27
N ALA A 51 6.38 1.31 -4.29
CA ALA A 51 5.41 0.72 -3.40
C ALA A 51 5.06 -0.69 -3.86
N THR A 52 5.17 -1.64 -2.94
CA THR A 52 4.91 -3.05 -3.19
C THR A 52 3.45 -3.36 -2.87
N VAL A 53 2.69 -3.79 -3.87
CA VAL A 53 1.35 -4.34 -3.70
C VAL A 53 1.47 -5.84 -3.52
N GLU A 54 0.94 -6.33 -2.41
CA GLU A 54 0.99 -7.72 -2.00
C GLU A 54 -0.41 -8.26 -1.77
N ARG A 55 -0.60 -9.53 -2.08
CA ARG A 55 -1.77 -10.33 -1.71
C ARG A 55 -1.44 -11.04 -0.41
N VAL A 56 -2.29 -10.89 0.59
CA VAL A 56 -2.11 -11.50 1.91
C VAL A 56 -3.25 -12.45 2.19
N ASP A 57 -2.92 -13.73 2.37
CA ASP A 57 -3.88 -14.73 2.83
C ASP A 57 -4.29 -14.40 4.28
N VAL A 58 -5.59 -14.21 4.50
CA VAL A 58 -6.10 -13.70 5.79
C VAL A 58 -5.98 -14.70 6.94
N LYS A 59 -5.75 -15.98 6.65
CA LYS A 59 -5.65 -17.04 7.67
C LYS A 59 -4.22 -17.29 8.10
N THR A 60 -3.30 -17.30 7.14
CA THR A 60 -1.90 -17.69 7.31
C THR A 60 -0.96 -16.49 7.39
N GLY A 61 -1.37 -15.32 6.88
CA GLY A 61 -0.49 -14.16 6.73
C GLY A 61 0.44 -14.24 5.53
N LYS A 62 0.42 -15.35 4.76
CA LYS A 62 1.30 -15.54 3.60
C LYS A 62 1.13 -14.39 2.61
N ARG A 63 2.24 -13.77 2.24
CA ARG A 63 2.30 -12.62 1.33
C ARG A 63 2.84 -13.05 -0.03
N ASP A 64 2.12 -12.73 -1.10
CA ASP A 64 2.55 -12.96 -2.48
C ASP A 64 2.61 -11.61 -3.22
N LEU A 65 3.72 -11.37 -3.93
CA LEU A 65 3.90 -10.15 -4.71
C LEU A 65 2.88 -10.09 -5.85
N VAL A 66 2.12 -8.98 -5.92
CA VAL A 66 1.19 -8.72 -7.03
C VAL A 66 1.79 -7.73 -8.02
N ARG A 67 2.32 -6.61 -7.53
CA ARG A 67 2.83 -5.54 -8.39
C ARG A 67 3.76 -4.61 -7.61
N LYS A 68 4.69 -3.96 -8.32
CA LYS A 68 5.40 -2.78 -7.83
C LYS A 68 4.91 -1.55 -8.58
N VAL A 69 4.62 -0.45 -7.88
CA VAL A 69 4.16 0.80 -8.46
C VAL A 69 5.10 1.95 -8.11
N VAL A 70 5.50 2.71 -9.11
CA VAL A 70 6.34 3.90 -9.01
C VAL A 70 6.18 4.73 -10.28
N PRO A 71 6.29 6.06 -10.21
CA PRO A 71 6.39 6.89 -11.41
C PRO A 71 7.57 6.47 -12.28
N VAL A 72 7.44 6.69 -13.60
CA VAL A 72 8.53 6.46 -14.56
C VAL A 72 9.80 7.22 -14.17
N ASP A 73 9.65 8.43 -13.62
CA ASP A 73 10.72 9.21 -13.00
C ASP A 73 10.54 9.23 -11.47
N PRO A 74 11.33 8.44 -10.73
CA PRO A 74 11.24 8.38 -9.27
C PRO A 74 11.98 9.52 -8.55
N THR A 75 12.67 10.43 -9.26
CA THR A 75 13.50 11.46 -8.61
C THR A 75 12.66 12.36 -7.71
N GLY A 76 13.02 12.43 -6.42
CA GLY A 76 12.32 13.25 -5.43
C GLY A 76 10.95 12.69 -5.00
N VAL A 77 10.57 11.47 -5.39
CA VAL A 77 9.38 10.80 -4.84
C VAL A 77 9.64 10.47 -3.36
N LEU A 78 8.71 10.85 -2.49
CA LEU A 78 8.80 10.68 -1.04
C LEU A 78 7.96 9.50 -0.53
N ASN A 79 6.81 9.25 -1.17
CA ASN A 79 5.98 8.07 -0.91
C ASN A 79 4.93 7.88 -2.01
N VAL A 80 4.35 6.68 -2.07
CA VAL A 80 3.07 6.41 -2.72
C VAL A 80 1.99 6.45 -1.65
N ARG A 81 0.98 7.31 -1.82
CA ARG A 81 -0.02 7.59 -0.78
C ARG A 81 -1.27 6.73 -0.89
N SER A 82 -1.64 6.36 -2.12
CA SER A 82 -2.78 5.49 -2.38
C SER A 82 -2.52 4.66 -3.62
N VAL A 83 -3.03 3.44 -3.64
CA VAL A 83 -3.01 2.56 -4.81
C VAL A 83 -4.39 1.96 -4.95
N VAL A 84 -4.91 1.89 -6.17
CA VAL A 84 -6.12 1.17 -6.54
C VAL A 84 -5.84 0.28 -7.74
N LEU A 85 -6.45 -0.90 -7.76
CA LEU A 85 -6.31 -1.88 -8.83
C LEU A 85 -7.70 -2.31 -9.30
N SER A 86 -7.88 -2.51 -10.61
CA SER A 86 -9.06 -3.19 -11.15
C SER A 86 -9.17 -4.59 -10.59
N GLU A 87 -10.37 -5.18 -10.69
CA GLU A 87 -10.65 -6.51 -10.15
C GLU A 87 -9.71 -7.59 -10.72
N ASP A 88 -9.44 -7.51 -12.03
CA ASP A 88 -8.54 -8.40 -12.76
C ASP A 88 -7.04 -8.02 -12.66
N GLY A 89 -6.71 -6.90 -12.01
CA GLY A 89 -5.36 -6.39 -11.86
C GLY A 89 -4.72 -5.83 -13.15
N GLY A 90 -5.49 -5.75 -14.25
CA GLY A 90 -5.03 -5.24 -15.54
C GLY A 90 -4.81 -3.72 -15.56
N ALA A 91 -5.59 -2.98 -14.78
CA ALA A 91 -5.48 -1.54 -14.62
C ALA A 91 -5.14 -1.16 -13.18
N HIS A 92 -4.41 -0.06 -13.01
CA HIS A 92 -4.09 0.48 -11.69
C HIS A 92 -3.97 2.01 -11.76
N ALA A 93 -4.22 2.65 -10.63
CA ALA A 93 -3.94 4.07 -10.43
C ALA A 93 -3.34 4.27 -9.04
N TYR A 94 -2.51 5.30 -8.90
CA TYR A 94 -1.88 5.62 -7.62
C TYR A 94 -1.62 7.12 -7.51
N THR A 95 -1.52 7.60 -6.27
CA THR A 95 -1.06 8.96 -5.97
C THR A 95 0.27 8.88 -5.23
N PHE A 96 1.15 9.86 -5.46
CA PHE A 96 2.45 9.91 -4.82
C PHE A 96 2.78 11.35 -4.42
N ARG A 97 3.63 11.49 -3.41
CA ARG A 97 4.19 12.79 -3.02
C ARG A 97 5.58 12.93 -3.63
N ARG A 98 5.85 14.05 -4.29
CA ARG A 98 7.16 14.40 -4.85
C ARG A 98 7.64 15.74 -4.31
N MET A 99 8.93 15.84 -4.01
CA MET A 99 9.60 17.07 -3.61
C MET A 99 10.93 17.18 -4.35
N LEU A 100 11.10 18.29 -5.08
CA LEU A 100 12.31 18.62 -5.81
C LEU A 100 12.91 19.88 -5.20
N SER A 101 14.22 19.89 -5.03
CA SER A 101 14.96 21.03 -4.51
C SER A 101 16.09 21.36 -5.48
N HIS A 102 16.29 22.66 -5.73
CA HIS A 102 17.41 23.17 -6.49
C HIS A 102 18.30 24.01 -5.56
N LEU A 103 19.60 23.77 -5.61
CA LEU A 103 20.59 24.56 -4.89
C LEU A 103 21.23 25.55 -5.86
N PHE A 104 21.19 26.83 -5.51
CA PHE A 104 21.84 27.89 -6.27
C PHE A 104 22.97 28.48 -5.43
N LEU A 105 24.12 28.71 -6.07
CA LEU A 105 25.19 29.53 -5.51
C LEU A 105 25.08 30.92 -6.14
N VAL A 106 24.90 31.95 -5.33
CA VAL A 106 24.90 33.34 -5.79
C VAL A 106 26.27 33.93 -5.51
N GLY A 107 26.99 34.31 -6.56
CA GLY A 107 28.23 35.09 -6.46
C GLY A 107 27.94 36.58 -6.31
N GLU A 108 28.93 37.35 -5.85
CA GLU A 108 28.81 38.80 -5.74
C GLU A 108 28.65 39.45 -7.12
N ALA A 109 27.77 40.44 -7.22
CA ALA A 109 27.64 41.29 -8.39
C ALA A 109 28.86 42.21 -8.50
N LYS A 110 29.42 42.31 -9.71
CA LYS A 110 30.62 43.08 -10.02
C LYS A 110 30.42 44.59 -9.88
#